data_AF-A0A962NGZ5-F1
#
_entry.id   AF-A0A962NGZ5-F1
#
_cell.length_a   1.000
_cell.length_b   1.000
_cell.length_c   1.000
_cell.angle_alpha   90.00
_cell.angle_beta   90.00
_cell.angle_gamma   90.00
#
_symmetry.space_group_name_H-M   'P 1'
#
loop_
_entity.id
_entity.type
_entity.pdbx_description
1 polymer ?
#
loop_
_entity_poly.entity_id
_entity_poly.type
_entity_poly.pdbx_seq_one_letter_code
_entity_poly.pdbx_strand_id
1 'polypeptide(L)'
;ARPVAQLRELFDELRGLGATNALSERRRGLTGRQRWRALIEAYDAFRRPDGLLPVSWEVVYGQAFGSEARPVNPAGFDLDALRATLPSRRT
;
A
#
# COMPACT_ATOMS: atom_id res chain seq x y z
N ALA A 1 15.51 -9.75 -0.33
CA ALA A 1 14.98 -9.05 -1.52
C ALA A 1 15.56 -9.72 -2.76
N ARG A 2 14.77 -9.91 -3.82
CA ARG A 2 15.29 -10.42 -5.09
C ARG A 2 16.19 -9.37 -5.75
N PRO A 3 17.26 -9.78 -6.47
CA PRO A 3 18.05 -8.84 -7.26
C PRO A 3 17.17 -8.22 -8.36
N VAL A 4 17.29 -6.91 -8.57
CA VAL A 4 16.48 -6.15 -9.52
C VAL A 4 17.36 -5.75 -10.70
N ALA A 5 17.07 -6.29 -11.89
CA ALA A 5 17.75 -5.90 -13.12
C ALA A 5 16.99 -4.76 -13.81
N GLN A 6 15.66 -4.78 -13.77
CA GLN A 6 14.83 -3.76 -14.42
C GLN A 6 13.95 -3.03 -13.42
N LEU A 7 13.83 -1.71 -13.57
CA LEU A 7 13.02 -0.89 -12.66
C LEU A 7 11.54 -1.32 -12.64
N ARG A 8 11.03 -1.84 -13.75
CA ARG A 8 9.66 -2.38 -13.81
C ARG A 8 9.44 -3.54 -12.84
N GLU A 9 10.41 -4.46 -12.74
CA GLU A 9 10.33 -5.63 -11.84
C GLU A 9 10.16 -5.19 -10.39
N LEU A 10 10.95 -4.18 -9.96
CA LEU A 10 10.83 -3.59 -8.63
C LEU A 10 9.42 -3.02 -8.38
N PHE A 11 8.88 -2.26 -9.32
CA PHE A 11 7.55 -1.67 -9.15
C PHE A 11 6.42 -2.70 -9.18
N ASP A 12 6.60 -3.83 -9.85
CA ASP A 12 5.64 -4.92 -9.87
C ASP A 12 5.70 -5.70 -8.54
N GLU A 13 6.89 -5.94 -7.99
CA GLU A 13 7.08 -6.54 -6.66
C GLU A 13 6.50 -5.65 -5.56
N LEU A 14 6.82 -4.35 -5.55
CA LEU A 14 6.26 -3.39 -4.59
C LEU A 14 4.73 -3.35 -4.63
N ARG A 15 4.13 -3.39 -5.84
CA ARG A 15 2.67 -3.46 -5.98
C ARG A 15 2.11 -4.78 -5.48
N GLY A 16 2.79 -5.89 -5.70
CA GLY A 16 2.43 -7.19 -5.13
C GLY A 16 2.43 -7.20 -3.60
N LEU A 17 3.32 -6.42 -2.97
CA LEU A 17 3.37 -6.21 -1.52
C LEU A 17 2.30 -5.24 -0.99
N GLY A 18 1.47 -4.66 -1.86
CA GLY A 18 0.51 -3.62 -1.47
C GLY A 18 1.16 -2.26 -1.15
N ALA A 19 2.42 -2.06 -1.53
CA ALA A 19 3.11 -0.79 -1.30
C ALA A 19 2.45 0.32 -2.14
N THR A 20 2.23 1.47 -1.50
CA THR A 20 1.72 2.68 -2.16
C THR A 20 2.57 3.88 -1.76
N ASN A 21 2.58 4.93 -2.59
CA ASN A 21 3.25 6.17 -2.23
C ASN A 21 2.35 6.96 -1.28
N ALA A 22 2.68 6.93 0.02
CA ALA A 22 1.95 7.62 1.09
C ALA A 22 2.45 9.05 1.38
N LEU A 23 3.44 9.56 0.63
CA LEU A 23 3.98 10.91 0.86
C LEU A 23 2.89 11.96 0.68
N SER A 24 2.82 12.94 1.59
CA SER A 24 1.85 14.04 1.51
C SER A 24 2.03 14.88 0.24
N GLU A 25 3.28 15.04 -0.20
CA GLU A 25 3.68 15.76 -1.41
C GLU A 25 3.53 14.93 -2.69
N ARG A 26 3.02 13.70 -2.60
CA ARG A 26 2.85 12.86 -3.79
C ARG A 26 1.98 13.57 -4.81
N ARG A 27 2.33 13.39 -6.08
CA ARG A 27 1.49 13.86 -7.17
C ARG A 27 0.15 13.14 -7.13
N ARG A 28 -0.93 13.92 -7.19
CA ARG A 28 -2.29 13.41 -7.35
C ARG A 28 -2.55 13.19 -8.84
N GLY A 29 -2.71 11.94 -9.25
CA GLY A 29 -2.96 11.56 -10.64
C GLY A 29 -2.12 10.36 -11.10
N LEU A 30 -2.39 9.90 -12.33
CA LEU A 30 -1.65 8.79 -12.93
C LEU A 30 -0.24 9.23 -13.35
N THR A 31 0.74 8.34 -13.18
CA THR A 31 2.09 8.55 -13.71
C THR A 31 2.05 8.43 -15.23
N GLY A 32 2.26 9.54 -15.93
CA GLY A 32 2.32 9.56 -17.39
C GLY A 32 3.58 8.90 -17.96
N ARG A 33 3.52 8.52 -19.24
CA ARG A 33 4.60 7.82 -19.96
C ARG A 33 5.95 8.57 -19.94
N GLN A 34 5.95 9.88 -20.16
CA GLN A 34 7.18 10.68 -20.16
C GLN A 34 7.86 10.67 -18.79
N ARG A 35 7.07 10.82 -17.72
CA ARG A 35 7.59 10.76 -16.34
C ARG A 35 8.11 9.36 -15.99
N TRP A 36 7.45 8.32 -16.48
CA TRP A 36 7.94 6.95 -16.31
C TRP A 36 9.31 6.74 -17.00
N ARG A 37 9.50 7.27 -18.20
CA ARG A 37 10.80 7.24 -18.90
C ARG A 37 11.88 8.01 -18.15
N ALA A 38 11.58 9.23 -17.72
CA ALA A 38 12.50 10.05 -16.95
C ALA A 38 12.90 9.38 -15.62
N LEU A 39 11.96 8.67 -14.98
CA LEU A 39 12.26 7.88 -13.79
C LEU A 39 13.23 6.73 -14.09
N ILE A 40 13.00 5.97 -15.16
CA ILE A 40 13.91 4.88 -15.55
C ILE A 40 15.33 5.42 -15.82
N GLU A 41 15.44 6.46 -16.63
CA GLU A 41 16.72 7.08 -16.98
C GLU A 41 17.47 7.60 -15.75
N ALA A 42 16.76 8.29 -14.85
CA ALA A 42 17.35 8.77 -13.60
C ALA A 42 17.80 7.62 -12.69
N TYR A 43 17.07 6.49 -12.70
CA TYR A 43 17.43 5.33 -11.88
C TYR A 43 18.61 4.54 -12.46
N ASP A 44 18.73 4.47 -13.79
CA ASP A 44 19.81 3.76 -14.46
C ASP A 44 21.19 4.34 -14.13
N ALA A 45 21.29 5.62 -13.79
CA ALA A 45 22.52 6.24 -13.30
C ALA A 45 23.05 5.62 -11.99
N PHE A 46 22.22 4.92 -11.22
CA PHE A 46 22.62 4.22 -10.00
C PHE A 46 22.96 2.74 -10.22
N ARG A 47 22.90 2.25 -11.46
CA ARG A 47 23.17 0.85 -11.78
C ARG A 47 24.60 0.48 -11.37
N ARG A 48 24.71 -0.63 -10.64
CA ARG A 48 25.98 -1.13 -10.11
C ARG A 48 26.78 -1.87 -11.20
N PRO A 49 28.09 -2.12 -10.99
CA PRO A 49 28.93 -2.86 -11.94
C PRO A 49 28.45 -4.28 -12.25
N ASP A 50 27.69 -4.89 -11.34
CA ASP A 50 27.03 -6.20 -11.54
C ASP A 50 25.76 -6.13 -12.40
N GLY A 51 25.41 -4.93 -12.88
CA GLY A 51 24.23 -4.67 -13.70
C GLY A 51 22.94 -4.54 -12.91
N LEU A 52 22.96 -4.55 -11.57
CA LEU A 52 21.76 -4.49 -10.74
C LEU A 52 21.43 -3.06 -10.28
N LEU A 53 20.14 -2.80 -10.06
CA LEU A 53 19.66 -1.54 -9.48
C LEU A 53 19.68 -1.63 -7.94
N PRO A 54 20.28 -0.65 -7.24
CA PRO A 54 20.26 -0.61 -5.79
C PRO A 54 18.86 -0.27 -5.26
N VAL A 55 18.44 -0.94 -4.18
CA VAL A 55 17.19 -0.65 -3.47
C VAL A 55 17.44 -0.76 -1.96
N SER A 56 16.94 0.20 -1.20
CA SER A 56 16.91 0.17 0.26
C SER A 56 15.46 0.21 0.74
N TRP A 57 15.18 -0.47 1.85
CA TRP A 57 13.85 -0.55 2.45
C TRP A 57 14.01 -0.68 3.96
N GLU A 58 13.03 -0.16 4.68
CA GLU A 58 12.94 -0.22 6.13
C GLU A 58 11.67 -1.00 6.51
N VAL A 59 11.79 -1.86 7.51
CA VAL A 59 10.65 -2.60 8.07
C VAL A 59 10.36 -2.06 9.44
N VAL A 60 9.16 -1.53 9.60
CA VAL A 60 8.63 -1.16 10.91
C VAL A 60 7.64 -2.24 11.34
N TYR A 61 7.90 -2.83 12.50
CA TYR A 61 7.05 -3.86 13.09
C TYR A 61 6.51 -3.36 14.43
N GLY A 62 5.24 -3.64 14.71
CA GLY A 62 4.58 -3.28 15.96
C GLY A 62 3.82 -4.46 16.54
N GLN A 63 3.94 -4.66 17.85
CA GLN A 63 3.17 -5.62 18.62
C GLN A 63 2.29 -4.87 19.62
N ALA A 64 1.04 -5.30 19.72
CA ALA A 64 0.12 -4.81 20.73
C ALA A 64 -0.49 -6.02 21.45
N PHE A 65 -0.47 -5.98 22.78
CA PHE A 65 -1.20 -6.92 23.61
C PHE A 65 -2.53 -6.25 24.00
N GLY A 66 -3.64 -6.95 23.82
CA GLY A 66 -4.93 -6.47 24.27
C GLY A 66 -4.97 -6.37 25.79
N SER A 67 -5.52 -5.29 26.33
CA SER A 67 -6.00 -5.27 27.71
C SER A 67 -7.26 -6.12 27.83
N GLU A 68 -7.66 -6.45 29.06
CA GLU A 68 -8.91 -7.13 29.36
C GLU A 68 -10.08 -6.57 28.55
N ALA A 69 -10.99 -7.46 28.15
CA ALA A 69 -12.11 -7.14 27.26
C ALA A 69 -12.85 -5.90 27.78
N ARG A 70 -12.92 -4.87 26.93
CA ARG A 70 -13.83 -3.74 27.16
C ARG A 70 -15.22 -4.34 27.39
N PRO A 71 -15.91 -4.04 28.50
CA PRO A 71 -17.25 -4.55 28.71
C PRO A 71 -18.10 -4.17 27.50
N VAL A 72 -18.75 -5.18 26.90
CA VAL A 72 -19.71 -4.99 25.81
C VAL A 72 -20.66 -3.90 26.25
N ASN A 73 -20.77 -2.82 25.46
CA ASN A 73 -21.72 -1.77 25.77
C ASN A 73 -23.12 -2.40 25.79
N PRO A 74 -23.84 -2.40 26.93
CA PRO A 74 -25.16 -3.01 27.01
C PRO A 74 -26.20 -2.28 26.12
N ALA A 75 -25.87 -1.10 25.60
CA ALA A 75 -26.65 -0.41 24.57
C ALA A 75 -26.31 -0.87 23.13
N GLY A 76 -25.56 -1.96 22.95
CA GLY A 76 -25.33 -2.56 21.65
C GLY A 76 -26.65 -3.00 21.03
N PHE A 77 -26.96 -2.47 19.86
CA PHE A 77 -28.13 -2.87 19.10
C PHE A 77 -27.75 -4.00 18.13
N ASP A 78 -28.64 -4.97 18.00
CA ASP A 78 -28.49 -6.05 17.04
C ASP A 78 -28.57 -5.49 15.61
N LEU A 79 -27.50 -5.71 14.83
CA LEU A 79 -27.40 -5.26 13.44
C LEU A 79 -28.40 -5.99 12.53
N ASP A 80 -28.72 -7.25 12.83
CA ASP A 80 -29.69 -8.00 12.05
C ASP A 80 -31.11 -7.50 12.33
N ALA A 81 -31.43 -7.18 13.58
CA ALA A 81 -32.66 -6.50 13.95
C ALA A 81 -32.79 -5.13 13.29
N LEU A 82 -31.70 -4.33 13.28
CA LEU A 82 -31.70 -3.03 12.61
C LEU A 82 -31.94 -3.19 11.10
N ARG A 83 -31.28 -4.17 10.47
CA ARG A 83 -31.42 -4.45 9.04
C ARG A 83 -32.83 -4.88 8.66
N ALA A 84 -33.54 -5.56 9.55
CA ALA A 84 -34.95 -5.93 9.36
C ALA A 84 -35.90 -4.71 9.40
N THR A 85 -35.53 -3.64 10.12
CA THR A 85 -36.36 -2.42 10.23
C THR A 85 -36.10 -1.39 9.12
N LEU A 86 -34.99 -1.52 8.40
CA LEU A 86 -34.66 -0.58 7.32
C LEU A 86 -35.53 -0.84 6.09
N PRO A 87 -36.21 0.17 5.52
CA PRO A 87 -37.00 -0.01 4.32
C PRO A 87 -36.10 -0.41 3.15
N SER A 88 -36.48 -1.46 2.44
CA SER A 88 -35.80 -1.87 1.22
C SER A 88 -35.93 -0.75 0.19
N ARG A 89 -34.78 -0.16 -0.21
CA ARG A 89 -34.76 0.75 -1.36
C ARG A 89 -35.21 -0.03 -2.58
N ARG A 90 -36.42 0.26 -3.06
CA ARG A 90 -36.88 -0.16 -4.38
C ARG A 90 -36.17 0.70 -5.43
N THR A 91 -35.20 0.11 -6.11
CA THR A 91 -34.72 0.57 -7.42
C THR A 91 -35.50 -0.10 -8.52
#